data_AF-A0A7C3ZK59-F1
#
_entry.id   AF-A0A7C3ZK59-F1
#
_cell.length_a   1.000
_cell.length_b   1.000
_cell.length_c   1.000
_cell.angle_alpha   90.00
_cell.angle_beta   90.00
_cell.angle_gamma   90.00
#
_symmetry.space_group_name_H-M   'P 1'
#
loop_
_entity.id
_entity.type
_entity.pdbx_description
1 polymer ?
#
loop_
_entity_poly.entity_id
_entity_poly.type
_entity_poly.pdbx_seq_one_letter_code
_entity_poly.pdbx_strand_id
1 'polypeptide(L)'
;MREQHPIHEELKEIFRQAKRATSEEKRKRLIRQGMNRMMTAPPQCFWPGMPPQYRDDLIYIEAAAVAEDYIERKIYGDIRGKGTAEEKAYDPDQDDAASPITLWNKRCEGEYKSRLARERRLIDPNPKPKNPDEDFNMDDVAQAPPPPEPSPEKIIRQAREIIQKDAEGKCRNTFVRQQPPPPITAQEVLLEICDRTSRGEKWTLKILAEHFNVPRGVMNAAWSRHLKPLLRYIGNILREKM
;
A
#
# COMPACT_ATOMS: atom_id res chain seq x y z
N MET A 1 3.78 -32.96 0.76
CA MET A 1 3.35 -31.95 1.74
C MET A 1 4.60 -31.21 2.20
N ARG A 2 4.71 -29.90 1.98
CA ARG A 2 5.83 -29.14 2.58
C ARG A 2 5.53 -29.02 4.06
N GLU A 3 6.44 -29.48 4.91
CA GLU A 3 6.32 -29.28 6.36
C GLU A 3 6.10 -27.80 6.65
N GLN A 4 5.04 -27.51 7.40
CA GLN A 4 4.68 -26.15 7.73
C GLN A 4 5.72 -25.61 8.72
N HIS A 5 6.36 -24.49 8.40
CA HIS A 5 7.45 -23.94 9.21
C HIS A 5 6.98 -23.76 10.68
N PRO A 6 7.80 -24.10 11.71
CA PRO A 6 7.36 -24.10 13.12
C PRO A 6 6.72 -22.79 13.60
N ILE A 7 7.14 -21.67 13.01
CA ILE A 7 6.62 -20.34 13.25
C ILE A 7 5.10 -20.21 13.09
N HIS A 8 4.48 -21.02 12.24
CA HIS A 8 3.04 -20.98 12.02
C HIS A 8 2.27 -21.38 13.29
N GLU A 9 2.75 -22.40 14.01
CA GLU A 9 2.17 -22.85 15.28
C GLU A 9 2.57 -21.95 16.45
N GLU A 10 3.82 -21.45 16.46
CA GLU A 10 4.24 -20.45 17.46
C GLU A 10 3.35 -19.20 17.44
N LEU A 11 3.03 -18.68 16.25
CA LEU A 11 2.17 -17.52 16.11
C LEU A 11 0.76 -17.81 16.63
N LYS A 12 0.17 -18.95 16.26
CA LYS A 12 -1.15 -19.36 16.77
C LYS A 12 -1.16 -19.40 18.29
N GLU A 13 -0.13 -19.97 18.90
CA GLU A 13 -0.05 -20.08 20.36
C GLU A 13 0.07 -18.71 21.04
N ILE A 14 0.88 -17.79 20.50
CA ILE A 14 0.96 -16.42 21.01
C ILE A 14 -0.41 -15.73 20.97
N PHE A 15 -1.14 -15.86 19.86
CA PHE A 15 -2.48 -15.27 19.74
C PHE A 15 -3.53 -15.98 20.59
N ARG A 16 -3.39 -17.29 20.83
CA ARG A 16 -4.25 -18.04 21.75
C ARG A 16 -4.06 -17.58 23.19
N GLN A 17 -2.81 -17.35 23.61
CA GLN A 17 -2.51 -16.75 24.90
C GLN A 17 -3.05 -15.33 25.01
N ALA A 18 -2.97 -14.55 23.93
CA ALA A 18 -3.55 -13.20 23.89
C ALA A 18 -5.07 -13.23 24.09
N LYS A 19 -5.78 -14.16 23.45
CA LYS A 19 -7.23 -14.36 23.57
C LYS A 19 -7.64 -14.78 24.99
N ARG A 20 -6.82 -15.61 25.65
CA ARG A 20 -7.05 -16.08 27.03
C ARG A 20 -6.60 -15.09 28.11
N ALA A 21 -5.94 -13.99 27.75
CA ALA A 21 -5.43 -13.03 28.71
C ALA A 21 -6.57 -12.22 29.34
N THR A 22 -6.68 -12.29 30.67
CA THR A 22 -7.67 -11.52 31.45
C THR A 22 -7.29 -10.05 31.60
N SER A 23 -6.00 -9.72 31.54
CA SER A 23 -5.50 -8.34 31.58
C SER A 23 -5.34 -7.77 30.17
N GLU A 24 -5.88 -6.56 29.96
CA GLU A 24 -5.77 -5.85 28.69
C GLU A 24 -4.31 -5.50 28.34
N GLU A 25 -3.48 -5.15 29.34
CA GLU A 25 -2.06 -4.88 29.13
C GLU A 25 -1.31 -6.14 28.65
N LYS A 26 -1.59 -7.28 29.29
CA LYS A 26 -1.01 -8.58 28.90
C LYS A 26 -1.45 -8.96 27.49
N ARG A 27 -2.73 -8.75 27.14
CA ARG A 27 -3.26 -8.95 25.79
C ARG A 27 -2.52 -8.10 24.75
N LYS A 28 -2.41 -6.78 24.98
CA LYS A 28 -1.70 -5.86 24.06
C LYS A 28 -0.24 -6.25 23.87
N ARG A 29 0.45 -6.66 24.94
CA ARG A 29 1.85 -7.13 24.88
C ARG A 29 1.99 -8.39 24.03
N LEU A 30 1.12 -9.38 24.22
CA LEU A 30 1.14 -10.64 23.46
C LEU A 30 0.82 -10.41 21.99
N ILE A 31 -0.14 -9.55 21.67
CA ILE A 31 -0.42 -9.16 20.28
C ILE A 31 0.82 -8.54 19.62
N ARG A 32 1.49 -7.60 20.29
CA ARG A 32 2.72 -6.99 19.78
C ARG A 32 3.83 -8.03 19.60
N GLN A 33 3.97 -8.97 20.52
CA GLN A 33 4.92 -10.08 20.40
C GLN A 33 4.62 -10.95 19.17
N GLY A 34 3.35 -11.29 18.93
CA GLY A 34 2.93 -12.07 17.76
C GLY A 34 3.24 -11.33 16.45
N MET A 35 2.94 -10.04 16.37
CA MET A 35 3.27 -9.20 15.22
C MET A 35 4.78 -9.13 14.97
N ASN A 36 5.58 -8.86 16.01
CA ASN A 36 7.04 -8.84 15.88
C ASN A 36 7.61 -10.20 15.44
N ARG A 37 7.07 -11.29 15.97
CA ARG A 37 7.47 -12.65 15.59
C ARG A 37 7.16 -12.94 14.13
N MET A 38 5.99 -12.49 13.64
CA MET A 38 5.63 -12.60 12.23
C MET A 38 6.56 -11.78 11.35
N MET A 39 6.88 -10.53 11.70
CA MET A 39 7.77 -9.67 10.88
C MET A 39 9.22 -10.17 10.82
N THR A 40 9.64 -10.95 11.81
CA THR A 40 10.96 -11.60 11.85
C THR A 40 10.95 -13.03 11.30
N ALA A 41 9.83 -13.45 10.70
CA ALA A 41 9.72 -14.76 10.07
C ALA A 41 10.71 -14.87 8.88
N PRO A 42 11.30 -16.06 8.66
CA PRO A 42 12.14 -16.28 7.52
C PRO A 42 11.41 -15.97 6.21
N PRO A 43 12.06 -15.32 5.23
CA PRO A 43 11.37 -14.87 4.03
C PRO A 43 10.66 -16.01 3.29
N GLN A 44 11.16 -17.26 3.34
CA GLN A 44 10.51 -18.42 2.71
C GLN A 44 9.11 -18.76 3.26
N CYS A 45 8.72 -18.22 4.42
CA CYS A 45 7.37 -18.39 4.96
C CYS A 45 6.33 -17.55 4.21
N PHE A 46 6.79 -16.50 3.53
CA PHE A 46 5.95 -15.58 2.77
C PHE A 46 5.85 -15.97 1.30
N TRP A 47 4.67 -15.76 0.74
CA TRP A 47 4.38 -16.03 -0.67
C TRP A 47 5.40 -15.29 -1.57
N PRO A 48 6.12 -15.99 -2.45
CA PRO A 48 7.30 -15.43 -3.11
C PRO A 48 7.02 -14.61 -4.38
N GLY A 49 5.78 -14.54 -4.86
CA GLY A 49 5.44 -13.99 -6.17
C GLY A 49 5.24 -15.07 -7.24
N MET A 50 5.04 -14.67 -8.50
CA MET A 50 4.97 -15.57 -9.66
C MET A 50 6.09 -15.27 -10.66
N PRO A 51 6.84 -16.26 -11.17
CA PRO A 51 7.85 -16.05 -12.20
C PRO A 51 7.27 -15.39 -13.47
N PRO A 52 8.03 -14.58 -14.22
CA PRO A 52 9.43 -14.19 -13.98
C PRO A 52 9.59 -13.04 -12.96
N GLN A 53 8.48 -12.53 -12.43
CA GLN A 53 8.40 -11.35 -11.57
C GLN A 53 8.53 -11.75 -10.09
N TYR A 54 9.74 -11.61 -9.56
CA TYR A 54 10.04 -11.90 -8.16
C TYR A 54 9.70 -10.71 -7.25
N ARG A 55 9.99 -10.82 -5.94
CA ARG A 55 9.63 -9.90 -4.85
C ARG A 55 9.89 -8.40 -5.08
N ASP A 56 10.69 -8.06 -6.08
CA ASP A 56 11.08 -6.69 -6.41
C ASP A 56 10.15 -6.04 -7.44
N ASP A 57 9.15 -6.77 -7.96
CA ASP A 57 8.09 -6.21 -8.79
C ASP A 57 7.22 -5.23 -7.98
N LEU A 58 6.97 -4.05 -8.55
CA LEU A 58 6.10 -3.02 -7.97
C LEU A 58 4.72 -3.60 -7.62
N ILE A 59 4.18 -4.51 -8.44
CA ILE A 59 2.89 -5.16 -8.19
C ILE A 59 2.95 -6.00 -6.91
N TYR A 60 4.05 -6.72 -6.71
CA TYR A 60 4.28 -7.52 -5.50
C TYR A 60 4.41 -6.64 -4.27
N ILE A 61 5.22 -5.57 -4.33
CA ILE A 61 5.40 -4.62 -3.23
C ILE A 61 4.05 -4.02 -2.82
N GLU A 62 3.22 -3.63 -3.79
CA GLU A 62 1.90 -3.10 -3.51
C GLU A 62 0.94 -4.14 -2.92
N ALA A 63 1.00 -5.39 -3.39
CA ALA A 63 0.19 -6.49 -2.86
C ALA A 63 0.60 -6.88 -1.43
N ALA A 64 1.90 -6.92 -1.16
CA ALA A 64 2.47 -7.18 0.16
C ALA A 64 2.01 -6.13 1.18
N ALA A 65 2.06 -4.84 0.81
CA ALA A 65 1.59 -3.75 1.67
C ALA A 65 0.09 -3.87 2.01
N VAL A 66 -0.74 -4.33 1.07
CA VAL A 66 -2.17 -4.58 1.31
C VAL A 66 -2.37 -5.80 2.24
N ALA A 67 -1.53 -6.82 2.11
CA ALA A 67 -1.57 -7.99 2.99
C ALA A 67 -1.13 -7.67 4.43
N GLU A 68 -0.13 -6.79 4.60
CA GLU A 68 0.30 -6.27 5.91
C GLU A 68 -0.83 -5.49 6.61
N ASP A 69 -1.46 -4.52 5.91
CA ASP A 69 -2.58 -3.76 6.47
C ASP A 69 -3.77 -4.67 6.82
N TYR A 70 -4.04 -5.68 5.99
CA TYR A 70 -5.09 -6.65 6.26
C TYR A 70 -4.83 -7.46 7.52
N ILE A 71 -3.61 -8.00 7.71
CA ILE A 71 -3.33 -8.88 8.85
C ILE A 71 -3.34 -8.10 10.16
N GLU A 72 -2.82 -6.87 10.17
CA GLU A 72 -2.86 -5.98 11.33
C GLU A 72 -4.32 -5.74 11.74
N ARG A 73 -5.18 -5.33 10.81
CA ARG A 73 -6.61 -5.14 11.08
C ARG A 73 -7.32 -6.42 11.49
N LYS A 74 -6.98 -7.56 10.90
CA LYS A 74 -7.56 -8.86 11.26
C LYS A 74 -7.23 -9.21 12.70
N ILE A 75 -5.99 -9.00 13.13
CA ILE A 75 -5.56 -9.26 14.51
C ILE A 75 -6.29 -8.37 15.51
N TYR A 76 -6.52 -7.10 15.18
CA TYR A 76 -7.23 -6.16 16.05
C TYR A 76 -8.76 -6.17 15.91
N GLY A 77 -9.31 -6.93 14.96
CA GLY A 77 -10.75 -6.94 14.69
C GLY A 77 -11.30 -5.71 13.95
N ASP A 78 -10.43 -4.83 13.44
CA ASP A 78 -10.79 -3.60 12.69
C ASP A 78 -11.10 -3.92 11.21
N ILE A 79 -11.94 -4.92 10.98
CA ILE A 79 -12.38 -5.33 9.65
C ILE A 79 -13.86 -4.93 9.43
N ARG A 80 -14.18 -4.48 8.21
CA ARG A 80 -15.55 -4.19 7.79
C ARG A 80 -16.39 -5.46 7.73
N GLY A 81 -17.63 -5.40 8.22
CA GLY A 81 -18.57 -6.52 8.20
C GLY A 81 -19.56 -6.47 9.36
N LYS A 82 -20.47 -7.44 9.42
CA LYS A 82 -21.35 -7.65 10.59
C LYS A 82 -20.55 -8.29 11.73
N GLY A 83 -20.97 -8.04 12.98
CA GLY A 83 -20.33 -8.59 14.19
C GLY A 83 -19.46 -7.61 14.98
N THR A 84 -19.11 -8.00 16.20
CA THR A 84 -18.26 -7.21 17.12
C THR A 84 -16.79 -7.22 16.69
N ALA A 85 -15.98 -6.34 17.29
CA ALA A 85 -14.54 -6.37 17.07
C ALA A 85 -13.91 -7.69 17.54
N GLU A 86 -14.40 -8.29 18.64
CA GLU A 86 -13.89 -9.58 19.10
C GLU A 86 -14.24 -10.73 18.15
N GLU A 87 -15.47 -10.76 17.62
CA GLU A 87 -15.90 -11.78 16.65
C GLU A 87 -15.11 -11.71 15.34
N LYS A 88 -14.66 -10.50 14.97
CA LYS A 88 -13.89 -10.26 13.75
C LYS A 88 -12.40 -10.44 13.92
N ALA A 89 -11.90 -10.35 15.15
CA ALA A 89 -10.50 -10.51 15.46
C ALA A 89 -9.97 -11.87 14.99
N TYR A 90 -8.66 -11.98 14.86
CA TYR A 90 -8.03 -13.24 14.50
C TYR A 90 -8.29 -14.28 15.60
N ASP A 91 -8.87 -15.42 15.21
CA ASP A 91 -9.10 -16.55 16.09
C ASP A 91 -8.19 -17.73 15.70
N PRO A 92 -7.23 -18.12 16.55
CA PRO A 92 -6.35 -19.25 16.27
C PRO A 92 -7.04 -20.62 16.42
N ASP A 93 -8.27 -20.67 16.94
CA ASP A 93 -8.98 -21.93 17.27
C ASP A 93 -10.20 -22.21 16.37
N GLN A 94 -10.45 -21.40 15.33
CA GLN A 94 -11.48 -21.72 14.33
C GLN A 94 -11.05 -22.91 13.46
N ASP A 95 -12.00 -23.76 13.02
CA ASP A 95 -11.76 -25.03 12.29
C ASP A 95 -10.97 -24.90 10.97
N ASP A 96 -10.75 -23.68 10.48
CA ASP A 96 -9.94 -23.33 9.30
C ASP A 96 -8.77 -22.37 9.64
N ALA A 97 -8.33 -22.31 10.91
CA ALA A 97 -7.39 -21.32 11.40
C ALA A 97 -6.02 -21.40 10.72
N ALA A 98 -5.94 -20.76 9.56
CA ALA A 98 -4.74 -20.30 8.92
C ALA A 98 -3.96 -19.45 9.94
N SER A 99 -2.66 -19.74 10.09
CA SER A 99 -1.78 -18.85 10.86
C SER A 99 -1.84 -17.41 10.29
N PRO A 100 -1.38 -16.39 11.02
CA PRO A 100 -1.30 -15.03 10.49
C PRO A 100 -0.50 -14.92 9.20
N ILE A 101 0.59 -15.68 9.06
CA ILE A 101 1.39 -15.76 7.82
C ILE A 101 0.58 -16.39 6.68
N THR A 102 -0.19 -17.43 6.98
CA THR A 102 -1.04 -18.09 5.97
C THR A 102 -2.13 -17.13 5.46
N LEU A 103 -2.73 -16.35 6.37
CA LEU A 103 -3.70 -15.31 6.00
C LEU A 103 -3.06 -14.20 5.15
N TRP A 104 -1.86 -13.76 5.54
CA TRP A 104 -1.07 -12.80 4.76
C TRP A 104 -0.77 -13.34 3.35
N ASN A 105 -0.34 -14.60 3.23
CA ASN A 105 -0.01 -15.23 1.94
C ASN A 105 -1.22 -15.26 1.00
N LYS A 106 -2.38 -15.73 1.51
CA LYS A 106 -3.62 -15.75 0.73
C LYS A 106 -4.02 -14.35 0.26
N ARG A 107 -3.86 -13.34 1.13
CA ARG A 107 -4.21 -11.96 0.80
C ARG A 107 -3.27 -11.35 -0.23
N CYS A 108 -1.96 -11.53 -0.06
CA CYS A 108 -0.93 -11.03 -0.96
C CYS A 108 -1.08 -11.63 -2.36
N GLU A 109 -1.21 -12.96 -2.45
CA GLU A 109 -1.42 -13.66 -3.72
C GLU A 109 -2.69 -13.18 -4.44
N GLY A 110 -3.80 -13.05 -3.71
CA GLY A 110 -5.07 -12.58 -4.28
C GLY A 110 -4.99 -11.14 -4.82
N GLU A 111 -4.40 -10.23 -4.05
CA GLU A 111 -4.21 -8.84 -4.46
C GLU A 111 -3.27 -8.73 -5.67
N TYR A 112 -2.18 -9.50 -5.68
CA TYR A 112 -1.24 -9.56 -6.79
C TYR A 112 -1.92 -10.01 -8.09
N LYS A 113 -2.66 -11.14 -8.06
CA LYS A 113 -3.40 -11.64 -9.23
C LYS A 113 -4.47 -10.66 -9.71
N SER A 114 -5.16 -10.00 -8.79
CA SER A 114 -6.16 -8.97 -9.11
C SER A 114 -5.53 -7.79 -9.86
N ARG A 115 -4.35 -7.33 -9.41
CA ARG A 115 -3.62 -6.23 -10.05
C ARG A 115 -3.10 -6.62 -11.43
N LEU A 116 -2.48 -7.80 -11.56
CA LEU A 116 -2.07 -8.32 -12.86
C LEU A 116 -3.24 -8.39 -13.85
N ALA A 117 -4.39 -8.87 -13.41
CA ALA A 117 -5.59 -8.93 -14.25
C ALA A 117 -6.07 -7.53 -14.65
N ARG A 118 -5.96 -6.54 -13.76
CA ARG A 118 -6.33 -5.14 -14.06
C ARG A 118 -5.36 -4.50 -15.06
N GLU A 119 -4.06 -4.70 -14.92
CA GLU A 119 -3.06 -4.18 -15.87
C GLU A 119 -3.25 -4.79 -17.26
N ARG A 120 -3.47 -6.10 -17.35
CA ARG A 120 -3.76 -6.76 -18.63
C ARG A 120 -5.02 -6.24 -19.32
N ARG A 121 -6.03 -5.77 -18.56
CA ARG A 121 -7.24 -5.14 -19.13
C ARG A 121 -7.02 -3.72 -19.64
N LEU A 122 -5.96 -3.05 -19.17
CA LEU A 122 -5.61 -1.68 -19.59
C LEU A 122 -4.72 -1.66 -20.84
N ILE A 123 -4.14 -2.81 -21.20
CA ILE A 123 -3.41 -3.01 -22.45
C ILE A 123 -4.44 -3.45 -23.49
N ASP A 124 -4.78 -2.56 -24.43
CA ASP A 124 -5.66 -2.91 -25.56
C ASP A 124 -4.92 -3.91 -26.46
N PRO A 125 -5.40 -5.16 -26.62
CA PRO A 125 -4.74 -6.14 -27.48
C PRO A 125 -4.86 -5.79 -28.97
N ASN A 126 -5.65 -4.79 -29.34
CA ASN A 126 -5.77 -4.33 -30.71
C ASN A 126 -5.97 -2.80 -30.77
N PRO A 127 -4.90 -1.99 -30.61
CA PRO A 127 -5.01 -0.55 -30.73
C PRO A 127 -5.56 -0.23 -32.13
N LYS A 128 -6.72 0.42 -32.19
CA LYS A 128 -7.26 0.90 -33.47
C LYS A 128 -6.23 1.85 -34.09
N PRO A 129 -5.76 1.62 -35.33
CA PRO A 129 -4.90 2.59 -36.00
C PRO A 129 -5.65 3.92 -36.08
N LYS A 130 -5.00 4.98 -35.59
CA LYS A 130 -5.44 6.35 -35.86
C LYS A 130 -5.08 6.60 -37.33
N ASN A 131 -6.10 6.64 -38.19
CA ASN A 131 -6.08 6.82 -39.65
C ASN A 131 -6.04 5.52 -40.47
N PRO A 132 -7.06 5.24 -41.31
CA PRO A 132 -7.12 4.05 -42.16
C PRO A 132 -6.30 4.12 -43.45
N ASP A 133 -5.70 5.28 -43.78
CA ASP A 133 -5.10 5.56 -45.10
C ASP A 133 -3.59 5.89 -45.07
N GLU A 134 -2.90 5.66 -43.95
CA GLU A 134 -1.43 5.72 -43.93
C GLU A 134 -0.87 4.30 -43.96
N ASP A 135 -0.34 3.89 -45.12
CA ASP A 135 0.47 2.69 -45.25
C ASP A 135 1.62 2.77 -44.23
N PHE A 136 1.59 1.89 -43.23
CA PHE A 136 2.63 1.78 -42.22
C PHE A 136 3.91 1.27 -42.88
N ASN A 137 4.80 2.19 -43.23
CA ASN A 137 6.10 1.88 -43.78
C ASN A 137 7.04 1.44 -42.64
N MET A 138 7.41 0.15 -42.58
CA MET A 138 8.27 -0.37 -41.51
C MET A 138 9.68 0.26 -41.50
N ASP A 139 10.09 0.91 -42.59
CA ASP A 139 11.38 1.59 -42.69
C ASP A 139 11.44 2.94 -41.92
N ASP A 140 10.30 3.52 -41.54
CA ASP A 140 10.25 4.77 -40.74
C ASP A 140 10.37 4.55 -39.21
N VAL A 141 10.42 3.29 -38.75
CA VAL A 141 10.60 2.95 -37.32
C VAL A 141 12.10 2.93 -36.93
N ALA A 142 12.98 3.33 -37.84
CA ALA A 142 14.37 3.62 -37.55
C ALA A 142 14.55 5.12 -37.31
N GLN A 143 14.76 5.49 -36.04
CA GLN A 143 15.26 6.79 -35.56
C GLN A 143 14.26 7.93 -35.34
N ALA A 144 13.32 7.73 -34.43
CA ALA A 144 12.99 8.82 -33.49
C ALA A 144 13.56 8.43 -32.11
N PRO A 145 14.51 9.17 -31.52
CA PRO A 145 14.86 8.94 -30.13
C PRO A 145 13.58 9.08 -29.29
N PRO A 146 13.37 8.22 -28.27
CA PRO A 146 12.23 8.37 -27.38
C PRO A 146 12.21 9.82 -26.87
N PRO A 147 11.02 10.46 -26.79
CA PRO A 147 10.94 11.80 -26.24
C PRO A 147 11.66 11.79 -24.88
N PRO A 148 12.53 12.77 -24.61
CA PRO A 148 13.33 12.76 -23.39
C PRO A 148 12.39 12.62 -22.20
N GLU A 149 12.56 11.54 -21.42
CA GLU A 149 11.80 11.34 -20.20
C GLU A 149 11.92 12.63 -19.37
N PRO A 150 10.80 13.20 -18.90
CA PRO A 150 10.89 14.43 -18.13
C PRO A 150 11.76 14.18 -16.92
N SER A 151 12.68 15.09 -16.66
CA SER A 151 13.54 14.98 -15.48
C SER A 151 12.67 14.82 -14.22
N PRO A 152 13.11 14.03 -13.23
CA PRO A 152 12.40 13.87 -11.97
C PRO A 152 12.01 15.21 -11.33
N GLU A 153 12.86 16.23 -11.49
CA GLU A 153 12.62 17.61 -11.06
C GLU A 153 11.40 18.25 -11.74
N LYS A 154 11.24 18.05 -13.06
CA LYS A 154 10.07 18.54 -13.82
C LYS A 154 8.79 17.87 -13.34
N ILE A 155 8.83 16.56 -13.09
CA ILE A 155 7.67 15.80 -12.58
C ILE A 155 7.27 16.32 -11.19
N ILE A 156 8.24 16.49 -10.28
CA ILE A 156 7.99 16.99 -8.92
C ILE A 156 7.43 18.41 -8.95
N ARG A 157 7.97 19.29 -9.82
CA ARG A 157 7.46 20.66 -9.99
C ARG A 157 6.01 20.66 -10.46
N GLN A 158 5.68 19.88 -11.48
CA GLN A 158 4.30 19.78 -11.99
C GLN A 158 3.35 19.17 -10.95
N ALA A 159 3.79 18.15 -10.22
CA ALA A 159 3.01 17.57 -9.12
C ALA A 159 2.70 18.64 -8.05
N ARG A 160 3.71 19.42 -7.66
CA ARG A 160 3.55 20.53 -6.71
C ARG A 160 2.54 21.56 -7.21
N GLU A 161 2.62 21.99 -8.47
CA GLU A 161 1.67 22.94 -9.06
C GLU A 161 0.23 22.42 -9.01
N ILE A 162 0.01 21.12 -9.31
CA ILE A 162 -1.31 20.50 -9.21
C ILE A 162 -1.82 20.50 -7.77
N ILE A 163 -0.96 20.13 -6.81
CA ILE A 163 -1.31 20.10 -5.39
C ILE A 163 -1.58 21.52 -4.85
N GLN A 164 -0.82 22.53 -5.27
CA GLN A 164 -1.01 23.92 -4.84
C GLN A 164 -2.28 24.53 -5.42
N LYS A 165 -2.53 24.33 -6.73
CA LYS A 165 -3.73 24.86 -7.38
C LYS A 165 -4.99 24.20 -6.84
N ASP A 166 -4.93 22.89 -6.58
CA ASP A 166 -6.01 22.06 -6.05
C ASP A 166 -7.40 22.48 -6.58
N ALA A 167 -7.54 22.51 -7.91
CA ALA A 167 -8.68 23.17 -8.57
C ALA A 167 -10.05 22.63 -8.11
N GLU A 168 -10.11 21.35 -7.74
CA GLU A 168 -11.31 20.67 -7.24
C GLU A 168 -11.41 20.68 -5.71
N GLY A 169 -10.43 21.25 -5.00
CA GLY A 169 -10.37 21.28 -3.54
C GLY A 169 -10.15 19.91 -2.89
N LYS A 170 -9.74 18.89 -3.64
CA LYS A 170 -9.61 17.51 -3.14
C LYS A 170 -8.52 17.38 -2.09
N CYS A 171 -7.42 18.11 -2.23
CA CYS A 171 -6.30 18.05 -1.29
C CYS A 171 -6.56 18.88 -0.04
N ARG A 172 -7.13 20.08 -0.19
CA ARG A 172 -7.39 21.03 0.91
C ARG A 172 -8.57 20.62 1.80
N ASN A 173 -9.54 19.91 1.24
CA ASN A 173 -10.74 19.45 1.97
C ASN A 173 -10.57 18.06 2.59
N THR A 174 -9.45 17.38 2.33
CA THR A 174 -9.15 16.07 2.91
C THR A 174 -8.19 16.26 4.09
N PHE A 175 -8.48 15.64 5.23
CA PHE A 175 -7.71 15.85 6.46
C PHE A 175 -6.93 14.59 6.85
N VAL A 176 -5.66 14.79 7.22
CA VAL A 176 -4.85 13.81 7.95
C VAL A 176 -5.23 13.80 9.42
N ARG A 177 -5.52 14.99 9.98
CA ARG A 177 -6.00 15.15 11.35
C ARG A 177 -6.82 16.41 11.47
N GLN A 178 -8.09 16.29 11.84
CA GLN A 178 -8.98 17.44 11.98
C GLN A 178 -8.95 18.05 13.40
N GLN A 179 -8.62 17.26 14.42
CA GLN A 179 -8.67 17.64 15.83
C GLN A 179 -7.46 17.10 16.61
N PRO A 180 -7.03 17.79 17.69
CA PRO A 180 -7.33 19.19 18.02
C PRO A 180 -6.82 20.20 16.97
N PRO A 181 -7.26 21.47 16.94
CA PRO A 181 -6.72 22.46 16.00
C PRO A 181 -5.21 22.71 16.25
N PRO A 182 -4.43 23.10 15.22
CA PRO A 182 -4.84 23.37 13.84
C PRO A 182 -4.99 22.08 13.00
N PRO A 183 -5.98 21.99 12.09
CA PRO A 183 -6.16 20.83 11.25
C PRO A 183 -4.96 20.63 10.32
N ILE A 184 -4.67 19.37 9.99
CA ILE A 184 -3.61 18.99 9.06
C ILE A 184 -4.29 18.40 7.84
N THR A 185 -4.14 19.07 6.71
CA THR A 185 -4.73 18.72 5.43
C THR A 185 -3.85 17.74 4.67
N ALA A 186 -4.44 17.00 3.74
CA ALA A 186 -3.70 16.19 2.78
C ALA A 186 -2.80 17.07 1.91
N GLN A 187 -3.25 18.28 1.57
CA GLN A 187 -2.47 19.24 0.79
C GLN A 187 -1.11 19.54 1.45
N GLU A 188 -1.10 19.90 2.74
CA GLU A 188 0.13 20.21 3.47
C GLU A 188 1.10 19.02 3.48
N VAL A 189 0.60 17.81 3.72
CA VAL A 189 1.43 16.61 3.77
C VAL A 189 2.00 16.26 2.39
N LEU A 190 1.21 16.38 1.32
CA LEU A 190 1.67 16.12 -0.03
C LEU A 190 2.70 17.16 -0.52
N LEU A 191 2.54 18.44 -0.12
CA LEU A 191 3.53 19.48 -0.42
C LEU A 191 4.86 19.23 0.30
N GLU A 192 4.83 18.82 1.58
CA GLU A 192 6.05 18.46 2.31
C GLU A 192 6.77 17.26 1.67
N ILE A 193 6.03 16.29 1.13
CA ILE A 193 6.61 15.19 0.35
C ILE A 193 7.31 15.72 -0.90
N CYS A 194 6.66 16.61 -1.67
CA CYS A 194 7.28 17.25 -2.83
C CYS A 194 8.54 18.04 -2.45
N ASP A 195 8.51 18.80 -1.36
CA ASP A 195 9.64 19.63 -0.89
C ASP A 195 10.82 18.79 -0.39
N ARG A 196 10.58 17.65 0.27
CA ARG A 196 11.65 16.72 0.61
C ARG A 196 12.24 16.05 -0.62
N THR A 197 11.37 15.60 -1.52
CA THR A 197 11.80 14.88 -2.73
C THR A 197 12.61 15.80 -3.65
N SER A 198 12.23 17.08 -3.79
CA SER A 198 12.98 18.06 -4.59
C SER A 198 14.37 18.38 -4.00
N ARG A 199 14.54 18.28 -2.67
CA ARG A 199 15.83 18.41 -1.98
C ARG A 199 16.66 17.12 -1.97
N GLY A 200 16.15 16.03 -2.55
CA GLY A 200 16.79 14.70 -2.46
C GLY A 200 16.75 14.08 -1.06
N GLU A 201 15.92 14.62 -0.16
CA GLU A 201 15.76 14.11 1.19
C GLU A 201 14.85 12.86 1.18
N LYS A 202 15.26 11.85 1.95
CA LYS A 202 14.38 10.70 2.23
C LYS A 202 13.22 11.13 3.10
N TRP A 203 12.03 10.61 2.80
CA TRP A 203 10.85 10.74 3.65
C TRP A 203 10.28 9.36 3.97
N THR A 204 9.66 9.25 5.13
CA THR A 204 8.94 8.06 5.59
C THR A 204 7.70 8.50 6.34
N LEU A 205 6.73 7.62 6.55
CA LEU A 205 5.55 7.93 7.37
C LEU A 205 5.93 8.30 8.81
N LYS A 206 7.04 7.75 9.33
CA LYS A 206 7.62 8.15 10.61
C LYS A 206 8.08 9.62 10.58
N ILE A 207 8.86 10.00 9.57
CA ILE A 207 9.39 11.37 9.42
C ILE A 207 8.26 12.38 9.23
N LEU A 208 7.25 12.04 8.42
CA LEU A 208 6.08 12.88 8.23
C LEU A 208 5.26 12.99 9.52
N ALA A 209 5.05 11.90 10.24
CA ALA A 209 4.37 11.92 11.54
C ALA A 209 5.09 12.82 12.56
N GLU A 210 6.42 12.76 12.59
CA GLU A 210 7.27 13.61 13.44
C GLU A 210 7.20 15.08 13.01
N HIS A 211 7.27 15.37 11.71
CA HIS A 211 7.16 16.73 11.17
C HIS A 211 5.81 17.39 11.50
N PHE A 212 4.72 16.63 11.37
CA PHE A 212 3.36 17.12 11.62
C PHE A 212 2.90 16.96 13.08
N ASN A 213 3.79 16.51 13.97
CA ASN A 213 3.50 16.24 15.39
C ASN A 213 2.22 15.39 15.60
N VAL A 214 2.10 14.31 14.84
CA VAL A 214 0.97 13.36 14.94
C VAL A 214 1.47 11.95 15.30
N PRO A 215 0.63 11.14 15.97
CA PRO A 215 0.96 9.73 16.19
C PRO A 215 1.18 9.01 14.85
N ARG A 216 2.18 8.12 14.78
CA ARG A 216 2.48 7.34 13.56
C ARG A 216 1.26 6.59 13.02
N GLY A 217 0.41 6.05 13.91
CA GLY A 217 -0.82 5.37 13.52
C GLY A 217 -1.81 6.28 12.76
N VAL A 218 -1.88 7.56 13.12
CA VAL A 218 -2.72 8.55 12.43
C VAL A 218 -2.17 8.80 11.02
N MET A 219 -0.86 9.01 10.89
CA MET A 219 -0.22 9.21 9.59
C MET A 219 -0.33 7.96 8.69
N ASN A 220 -0.17 6.76 9.26
CA ASN A 220 -0.35 5.49 8.53
C ASN A 220 -1.79 5.32 8.02
N ALA A 221 -2.77 5.58 8.88
CA ALA A 221 -4.18 5.50 8.50
C ALA A 221 -4.52 6.53 7.41
N ALA A 222 -4.05 7.77 7.56
CA ALA A 222 -4.24 8.83 6.58
C ALA A 222 -3.54 8.53 5.25
N TRP A 223 -2.34 7.93 5.30
CA TRP A 223 -1.61 7.50 4.11
C TRP A 223 -2.43 6.54 3.26
N SER A 224 -2.91 5.46 3.88
CA SER A 224 -3.66 4.42 3.19
C SER A 224 -5.02 4.89 2.69
N ARG A 225 -5.73 5.74 3.46
CA ARG A 225 -7.11 6.14 3.17
C ARG A 225 -7.21 7.38 2.27
N HIS A 226 -6.24 8.29 2.34
CA HIS A 226 -6.36 9.62 1.76
C HIS A 226 -5.17 9.99 0.88
N LEU A 227 -3.95 9.97 1.42
CA LEU A 227 -2.78 10.50 0.72
C LEU A 227 -2.38 9.64 -0.50
N LYS A 228 -2.36 8.30 -0.36
CA LYS A 228 -2.02 7.39 -1.45
C LYS A 228 -3.04 7.46 -2.61
N PRO A 229 -4.36 7.45 -2.37
CA PRO A 229 -5.35 7.71 -3.43
C PRO A 229 -5.17 9.07 -4.12
N LEU A 230 -4.93 10.14 -3.37
CA LEU A 230 -4.73 11.48 -3.92
C LEU A 230 -3.46 11.56 -4.78
N LEU A 231 -2.34 10.96 -4.34
CA LEU A 231 -1.11 10.86 -5.13
C LEU A 231 -1.33 10.11 -6.44
N ARG A 232 -2.10 9.02 -6.42
CA ARG A 232 -2.46 8.29 -7.65
C ARG A 232 -3.28 9.17 -8.60
N TYR A 233 -4.23 9.91 -8.07
CA TYR A 233 -5.03 10.86 -8.86
C TYR A 233 -4.15 11.95 -9.49
N ILE A 234 -3.22 12.55 -8.73
CA ILE A 234 -2.25 13.52 -9.26
C ILE A 234 -1.37 12.89 -10.34
N GLY A 235 -0.89 11.66 -10.13
CA GLY A 235 -0.11 10.92 -11.11
C GLY A 235 -0.87 10.60 -12.40
N ASN A 236 -2.20 10.49 -12.36
CA ASN A 236 -3.02 10.35 -13.56
C ASN A 236 -3.14 11.68 -14.31
N ILE A 237 -3.37 12.79 -13.60
CA ILE A 237 -3.40 14.13 -14.23
C ILE A 237 -2.06 14.44 -14.91
N LEU A 238 -0.93 14.09 -14.29
CA LEU A 238 0.39 14.29 -14.88
C LEU A 238 0.56 13.51 -16.18
N ARG A 239 0.10 12.25 -16.22
CA ARG A 239 0.16 11.41 -17.41
C ARG A 239 -0.73 11.92 -18.56
N GLU A 240 -1.83 12.59 -18.26
CA GLU A 240 -2.70 13.20 -19.28
C GLU A 240 -2.13 14.51 -19.86
N LYS A 241 -1.19 15.16 -19.14
CA LYS A 241 -0.59 16.45 -19.53
C LYS A 241 0.78 16.33 -20.20
N MET A 242 1.35 15.12 -20.24
CA MET A 242 2.63 14.79 -20.85
C MET A 242 2.40 14.11 -22.19
#